data_AF-A0AAD4G7D9-F1
#
_entry.id   AF-A0AAD4G7D9-F1
#
_cell.length_a   1.000
_cell.length_b   1.000
_cell.length_c   1.000
_cell.angle_alpha   90.00
_cell.angle_beta   90.00
_cell.angle_gamma   90.00
#
_symmetry.space_group_name_H-M   'P 1'
#
loop_
_entity.id
_entity.type
_entity.pdbx_description
1 polymer ?
#
loop_
_entity_poly.entity_id
_entity_poly.type
_entity_poly.pdbx_seq_one_letter_code
_entity_poly.pdbx_strand_id
1 'polypeptide(L)'
;LGFKDLQPCLVFSNLRVMYINVGWNVDLTDGDLLTLASAWPCLEDLSINMDWGWNTAAGIMPDGLLRLLESCRSLKTVVLVI
;
A
#
# COMPACT_ATOMS: atom_id res chain seq x y z
N LEU A 1 8.54 -1.23 -8.29
CA LEU A 1 7.26 -1.69 -7.74
C LEU A 1 6.22 -0.61 -8.02
N GLY A 2 5.43 -0.79 -9.07
CA GLY A 2 4.32 0.09 -9.41
C GLY A 2 2.97 -0.61 -9.28
N PHE A 3 1.88 0.13 -9.49
CA PHE A 3 0.52 -0.41 -9.34
C PHE A 3 0.27 -1.68 -10.16
N LYS A 4 0.78 -1.75 -11.40
CA LYS A 4 0.64 -2.91 -12.29
C LYS A 4 1.21 -4.20 -11.70
N ASP A 5 2.25 -4.09 -10.89
CA ASP A 5 2.87 -5.25 -10.22
C ASP A 5 1.95 -5.81 -9.12
N LEU A 6 1.07 -4.97 -8.57
CA LEU A 6 0.13 -5.32 -7.49
C LEU A 6 -1.28 -5.65 -7.99
N GLN A 7 -1.61 -5.33 -9.25
CA GLN A 7 -2.91 -5.63 -9.84
C GLN A 7 -3.37 -7.10 -9.67
N PRO A 8 -2.49 -8.12 -9.83
CA PRO A 8 -2.90 -9.51 -9.61
C PRO A 8 -3.37 -9.78 -8.17
N CYS A 9 -2.91 -8.99 -7.20
CA CYS A 9 -3.28 -9.15 -5.79
C CYS A 9 -4.65 -8.52 -5.45
N LEU A 10 -5.24 -7.73 -6.35
CA LEU A 10 -6.55 -7.08 -6.10
C LEU A 10 -7.70 -8.08 -5.96
N VAL A 11 -7.52 -9.34 -6.40
CA VAL A 11 -8.54 -10.39 -6.28
C VAL A 11 -8.75 -10.87 -4.84
N PHE A 12 -7.83 -10.56 -3.92
CA PHE A 12 -7.86 -11.07 -2.54
C PHE A 12 -8.68 -10.16 -1.61
N SER A 13 -10.01 -10.18 -1.72
CA SER A 13 -10.89 -9.32 -0.90
C SER A 13 -10.78 -9.51 0.61
N ASN A 14 -10.30 -10.68 1.06
CA ASN A 14 -10.05 -11.01 2.47
C ASN A 14 -8.58 -10.90 2.86
N LEU A 15 -7.75 -10.21 2.07
CA LEU A 15 -6.34 -9.98 2.40
C LEU A 15 -6.25 -9.19 3.71
N ARG A 16 -5.55 -9.75 4.70
CA ARG A 16 -5.34 -9.12 6.02
C ARG A 16 -3.94 -8.56 6.18
N VAL A 17 -2.95 -9.19 5.55
CA VAL A 17 -1.55 -8.81 5.69
C VAL A 17 -0.93 -8.73 4.30
N MET A 18 -0.27 -7.61 4.03
CA MET A 18 0.55 -7.42 2.84
C MET A 18 1.92 -6.91 3.24
N TYR A 19 2.94 -7.71 2.92
CA TYR A 19 4.34 -7.35 3.12
C TYR A 19 5.09 -7.53 1.80
N ILE A 20 5.63 -6.43 1.27
CA ILE A 20 6.46 -6.44 0.07
C ILE A 20 7.75 -5.70 0.37
N ASN A 21 8.89 -6.33 0.06
CA ASN A 21 10.20 -5.77 0.28
C ASN A 21 11.14 -6.22 -0.84
N VAL A 22 11.25 -5.42 -1.90
CA VAL A 22 11.83 -5.86 -3.19
C VAL A 22 13.11 -5.12 -3.60
N GLY A 23 13.59 -4.14 -2.81
CA GLY A 23 14.82 -3.39 -3.10
C GLY A 23 14.78 -2.54 -4.38
N TRP A 24 13.61 -2.42 -5.01
CA TRP A 24 13.38 -1.62 -6.21
C TRP A 24 12.63 -0.34 -5.88
N ASN A 25 12.78 0.66 -6.75
CA ASN A 25 12.04 1.91 -6.67
C ASN A 25 10.53 1.65 -6.58
N VAL A 26 9.86 2.34 -5.66
CA VAL A 26 8.41 2.29 -5.52
C VAL A 26 7.81 3.48 -6.26
N ASP A 27 6.84 3.21 -7.12
CA ASP A 27 6.11 4.22 -7.89
C ASP A 27 4.61 3.98 -7.69
N LEU A 28 4.15 4.36 -6.49
CA LEU A 28 2.75 4.29 -6.09
C LEU A 28 2.28 5.70 -5.77
N THR A 29 1.08 6.02 -6.26
CA THR A 29 0.41 7.29 -6.02
C THR A 29 -0.73 7.13 -5.01
N ASP A 30 -1.30 8.24 -4.54
CA ASP A 30 -2.50 8.24 -3.71
C ASP A 30 -3.67 7.49 -4.37
N GLY A 31 -3.82 7.58 -5.70
CA GLY A 31 -4.88 6.90 -6.44
C GLY A 31 -4.69 5.38 -6.48
N ASP A 32 -3.43 4.93 -6.55
CA ASP A 32 -3.09 3.52 -6.50
C ASP A 32 -3.39 2.96 -5.11
N LEU A 33 -2.96 3.65 -4.04
CA LEU A 33 -3.28 3.28 -2.67
C LEU A 33 -4.77 3.17 -2.41
N LEU A 34 -5.58 4.11 -2.91
CA LEU A 34 -7.03 4.06 -2.75
C LEU A 34 -7.65 2.83 -3.44
N THR A 35 -7.13 2.50 -4.63
CA THR A 35 -7.59 1.33 -5.38
C THR A 35 -7.23 0.04 -4.64
N LEU A 36 -6.02 -0.04 -4.10
CA LEU A 36 -5.57 -1.16 -3.26
C LEU A 36 -6.41 -1.27 -1.99
N ALA A 37 -6.68 -0.15 -1.30
CA ALA A 37 -7.50 -0.09 -0.10
C ALA A 37 -8.93 -0.60 -0.33
N SER A 38 -9.52 -0.20 -1.46
CA SER A 38 -10.87 -0.62 -1.86
C SER A 38 -10.93 -2.11 -2.19
N ALA A 39 -9.85 -2.69 -2.71
CA ALA A 39 -9.76 -4.11 -2.99
C ALA A 39 -9.54 -4.97 -1.74
N TRP A 40 -8.94 -4.41 -0.69
CA TRP A 40 -8.59 -5.13 0.55
C TRP A 40 -9.26 -4.50 1.79
N PRO A 41 -10.60 -4.52 1.88
CA PRO A 41 -11.34 -3.89 2.99
C PRO A 41 -10.99 -4.49 4.37
N CYS A 42 -10.49 -5.72 4.40
CA CYS A 42 -10.09 -6.44 5.61
C CYS A 42 -8.60 -6.30 5.96
N LEU A 43 -7.86 -5.40 5.28
CA LEU A 43 -6.43 -5.23 5.53
C LEU A 43 -6.17 -4.74 6.96
N GLU A 44 -5.22 -5.38 7.63
CA GLU A 44 -4.80 -5.09 9.00
C GLU A 44 -3.36 -4.57 9.03
N ASP A 45 -2.48 -5.15 8.21
CA ASP A 45 -1.08 -4.78 8.16
C ASP A 45 -0.63 -4.54 6.72
N LEU A 46 -0.12 -3.33 6.46
CA LEU A 46 0.48 -2.94 5.19
C LEU A 46 1.93 -2.52 5.39
N SER A 47 2.85 -3.19 4.72
CA SER A 47 4.27 -2.85 4.72
C SER A 47 4.84 -2.91 3.30
N ILE A 48 5.36 -1.78 2.82
CA ILE A 48 5.97 -1.66 1.49
C ILE A 48 7.37 -1.10 1.61
N ASN A 49 8.35 -1.91 1.22
CA ASN A 49 9.79 -1.62 1.22
C ASN A 49 10.30 -1.10 2.57
N MET A 50 9.95 -1.77 3.67
CA MET A 50 10.40 -1.40 5.00
C MET A 50 11.93 -1.34 5.12
N ASP A 51 12.66 -2.25 4.48
CA ASP A 51 14.11 -2.34 4.66
C ASP A 51 14.91 -1.50 3.64
N TRP A 52 14.32 -1.20 2.49
CA TRP A 52 15.01 -0.56 1.37
C TRP A 52 14.54 0.87 1.08
N GLY A 53 13.41 1.28 1.65
CA GLY A 53 12.77 2.53 1.29
C GLY A 53 12.26 2.57 -0.16
N TRP A 54 11.67 3.71 -0.51
CA TRP A 54 11.03 3.89 -1.81
C TRP A 54 12.01 4.29 -2.91
N ASN A 55 13.16 4.87 -2.53
CA ASN A 55 14.27 5.27 -3.41
C ASN A 55 13.87 6.24 -4.54
N THR A 56 12.73 6.92 -4.36
CA THR A 56 12.12 7.89 -5.28
C THR A 56 11.34 8.91 -4.46
N ALA A 57 11.04 10.08 -5.04
CA ALA A 57 10.11 11.01 -4.41
C ALA A 57 8.74 10.33 -4.29
N ALA A 58 8.23 10.22 -3.07
CA ALA A 58 6.94 9.59 -2.81
C ALA A 58 5.82 10.33 -3.56
N GLY A 59 5.08 9.60 -4.39
CA GLY A 59 3.82 10.06 -4.97
C GLY A 59 2.63 9.99 -4.00
N ILE A 60 2.90 9.60 -2.73
CA ILE A 60 1.92 9.56 -1.66
C ILE A 60 1.99 10.85 -0.86
N MET A 61 0.84 11.50 -0.71
CA MET A 61 0.66 12.60 0.22
C MET A 61 -0.01 12.09 1.52
N PRO A 62 0.13 12.81 2.65
CA PRO A 62 -0.56 12.45 3.90
C PRO A 62 -2.07 12.22 3.72
N ASP A 63 -2.71 12.95 2.80
CA ASP A 63 -4.14 12.79 2.48
C ASP A 63 -4.46 11.43 1.86
N GLY A 64 -3.54 10.85 1.08
CA GLY A 64 -3.69 9.49 0.54
C GLY A 64 -3.67 8.43 1.64
N LEU A 65 -2.84 8.64 2.68
CA LEU A 65 -2.81 7.74 3.84
C LEU A 65 -4.09 7.82 4.68
N LEU A 66 -4.66 9.02 4.82
CA LEU A 66 -5.95 9.18 5.50
C LEU A 66 -7.06 8.39 4.79
N ARG A 67 -7.10 8.44 3.46
CA ARG A 67 -8.10 7.69 2.67
C ARG A 67 -7.94 6.18 2.73
N LEU A 68 -6.69 5.69 2.85
CA LEU A 68 -6.39 4.29 3.11
C LEU A 68 -7.02 3.86 4.45
N LEU A 69 -6.84 4.66 5.51
CA LEU A 69 -7.40 4.40 6.84
C LEU A 69 -8.93 4.42 6.86
N GLU A 70 -9.55 5.29 6.07
CA GLU A 70 -11.02 5.34 5.94
C GLU A 70 -11.60 4.08 5.27
N SER A 71 -10.86 3.52 4.31
CA SER A 71 -11.29 2.35 3.53
C SER A 71 -11.02 1.03 4.25
N CYS A 72 -9.85 0.91 4.90
CA CYS A 72 -9.43 -0.27 5.63
C CYS A 72 -9.66 -0.08 7.14
N ARG A 73 -10.90 -0.27 7.61
CA ARG A 73 -11.25 -0.03 9.02
C ARG A 73 -10.56 -0.96 10.03
N SER A 74 -10.01 -2.08 9.56
CA SER A 74 -9.28 -3.03 10.40
C SER A 74 -7.77 -2.78 10.43
N LEU A 75 -7.30 -1.72 9.76
CA LEU A 75 -5.89 -1.40 9.63
C LEU A 75 -5.30 -1.00 10.98
N LYS A 76 -4.24 -1.72 11.37
CA LYS A 76 -3.51 -1.56 12.64
C LYS A 76 -2.12 -1.01 12.39
N THR A 77 -1.49 -1.45 11.31
CA THR A 77 -0.10 -1.14 11.02
C THR A 77 0.06 -0.68 9.58
N VAL A 78 0.70 0.48 9.41
CA VAL A 78 1.13 0.99 8.11
C VAL A 78 2.61 1.33 8.21
N VAL A 79 3.41 0.69 7.37
CA VAL A 79 4.85 0.94 7.27
C VAL A 79 5.17 1.28 5.82
N LEU A 80 5.45 2.56 5.58
CA LEU A 80 5.91 3.08 4.31
C LEU A 80 7.19 3.88 4.60
N VAL A 81 8.30 3.47 4.00
CA VAL A 81 9.60 4.14 4.17
C VAL A 81 9.86 4.98 2.93
N ILE A 82 9.25 6.17 2.94
CA ILE A 82 9.23 7.14 1.84
C ILE A 82 10.42 8.09 1.87
#